data_AF-A0A327W002-F1
#
_entry.id   AF-A0A327W002-F1
#
_cell.length_a   1.000
_cell.length_b   1.000
_cell.length_c   1.000
_cell.angle_alpha   90.00
_cell.angle_beta   90.00
_cell.angle_gamma   90.00
#
_symmetry.space_group_name_H-M   'P 1'
#
loop_
_entity.id
_entity.type
_entity.pdbx_description
1 polymer ?
#
loop_
_entity_poly.entity_id
_entity_poly.type
_entity_poly.pdbx_seq_one_letter_code
_entity_poly.pdbx_strand_id
1 'polypeptide(L)'
;MADSSLRAVGWARSLPISSGVKAARDWTRSHLEDLEWSRSAPDTVDAVLLTVSELVTNTHIHARSTAQLVLAWDGECLHVTVHDNSPQMPKPRESDEEATGGRGLLLIDALADTWQAHECPRGKEVTACFRPVNTDK
;
A
#
# COMPACT_ATOMS: atom_id res chain seq x y z
N MET A 1 2.02 -17.83 19.87
CA MET A 1 0.73 -17.76 19.15
C MET A 1 -0.10 -16.73 19.87
N ALA A 2 -0.03 -15.47 19.43
CA ALA A 2 -0.88 -14.42 19.96
C ALA A 2 -2.15 -14.40 19.11
N ASP A 3 -3.25 -14.79 19.74
CA ASP A 3 -4.61 -14.66 19.26
C ASP A 3 -4.92 -13.16 19.14
N SER A 4 -4.88 -12.65 17.91
CA SER A 4 -5.21 -11.25 17.59
C SER A 4 -6.73 -11.10 17.63
N SER A 5 -7.25 -10.90 18.84
CA SER A 5 -8.63 -10.53 19.09
C SER A 5 -8.93 -9.22 18.36
N LEU A 6 -9.62 -9.33 17.21
CA LEU A 6 -10.23 -8.24 16.45
C LEU A 6 -11.10 -7.36 17.37
N ARG A 7 -10.51 -6.35 18.00
CA ARG A 7 -11.27 -5.24 18.54
C ARG A 7 -11.68 -4.38 17.35
N ALA A 8 -12.99 -4.29 17.11
CA ALA A 8 -13.54 -3.43 16.09
C ALA A 8 -13.32 -1.95 16.48
N VAL A 9 -12.13 -1.44 16.19
CA VAL A 9 -11.79 0.01 16.19
C VAL A 9 -11.29 0.46 14.81
N GLY A 10 -11.23 -0.46 13.86
CA GLY A 10 -10.70 -0.25 12.52
C GLY A 10 -11.76 -0.11 11.42
N TRP A 11 -11.29 0.25 10.22
CA TRP A 11 -12.10 0.27 9.01
C TRP A 11 -11.33 -0.36 7.85
N ALA A 12 -12.06 -0.94 6.89
CA ALA A 12 -11.49 -1.38 5.61
C ALA A 12 -12.31 -0.76 4.46
N ARG A 13 -11.61 -0.31 3.41
CA ARG A 13 -12.19 0.31 2.21
C ARG A 13 -11.44 -0.19 0.99
N SER A 14 -12.13 -0.32 -0.14
CA SER A 14 -11.52 -0.82 -1.37
C SER A 14 -11.86 0.05 -2.58
N LEU A 15 -10.92 0.12 -3.51
CA LEU A 15 -11.04 0.82 -4.79
C LEU A 15 -10.54 -0.07 -5.93
N PRO A 16 -11.31 -0.22 -7.03
CA PRO A 16 -10.82 -0.89 -8.22
C PRO A 16 -9.59 -0.18 -8.81
N ILE A 17 -8.53 -0.91 -9.10
CA ILE A 17 -7.30 -0.31 -9.67
C ILE A 17 -7.52 0.28 -11.06
N SER A 18 -8.55 -0.18 -11.79
CA SER A 18 -8.97 0.42 -13.06
C SER A 18 -9.34 1.90 -12.97
N SER A 19 -9.53 2.46 -11.77
CA SER A 19 -9.74 3.89 -11.56
C SER A 19 -8.51 4.75 -11.86
N GLY A 20 -7.31 4.14 -11.96
CA GLY A 20 -6.06 4.81 -12.29
C GLY A 20 -5.35 5.46 -11.10
N VAL A 21 -4.07 5.79 -11.29
CA VAL A 21 -3.16 6.24 -10.21
C VAL A 21 -3.66 7.52 -9.51
N LYS A 22 -4.11 8.53 -10.27
CA LYS A 22 -4.60 9.78 -9.67
C LYS A 22 -5.82 9.53 -8.77
N ALA A 23 -6.80 8.77 -9.24
CA ALA A 23 -7.99 8.46 -8.47
C ALA A 23 -7.65 7.66 -7.20
N ALA A 24 -6.72 6.70 -7.30
CA ALA A 24 -6.25 5.93 -6.16
C ALA A 24 -5.57 6.82 -5.10
N ARG A 25 -4.73 7.77 -5.52
CA ARG A 25 -4.10 8.74 -4.61
C ARG A 25 -5.11 9.67 -3.94
N ASP A 26 -6.01 10.26 -4.71
CA ASP A 26 -7.01 11.19 -4.20
C ASP A 26 -7.95 10.49 -3.20
N TRP A 27 -8.37 9.27 -3.56
CA TRP A 27 -9.18 8.42 -2.69
C TRP A 27 -8.42 8.01 -1.43
N THR A 28 -7.14 7.68 -1.52
CA THR A 28 -6.33 7.39 -0.32
C THR A 28 -6.21 8.62 0.57
N ARG A 29 -5.92 9.79 -0.01
CA ARG A 29 -5.80 11.05 0.73
C ARG A 29 -7.08 11.35 1.52
N SER A 30 -8.26 11.21 0.91
CA SER A 30 -9.51 11.49 1.61
C SER A 30 -9.74 10.58 2.83
N HIS A 31 -9.26 9.33 2.80
CA HIS A 31 -9.38 8.42 3.95
C HIS A 31 -8.29 8.67 5.02
N LEU A 32 -7.15 9.21 4.61
CA LEU A 32 -6.11 9.69 5.54
C LEU A 32 -6.49 11.00 6.23
N GLU A 33 -7.49 11.73 5.76
CA GLU A 33 -8.05 12.89 6.46
C GLU A 33 -8.87 12.49 7.69
N ASP A 34 -9.44 11.28 7.68
CA ASP A 34 -10.16 10.70 8.83
C ASP A 34 -9.21 10.24 9.95
N LEU A 35 -7.94 10.03 9.64
CA LEU A 35 -6.88 9.74 10.59
C LEU A 35 -6.13 11.06 10.85
N GLU A 36 -5.92 11.49 12.09
CA GLU A 36 -5.32 12.81 12.40
C GLU A 36 -3.89 13.04 11.82
N TRP A 37 -3.36 12.06 11.10
CA TRP A 37 -2.09 11.99 10.39
C TRP A 37 -1.88 13.15 9.43
N SER A 38 -2.94 13.67 8.80
CA SER A 38 -2.82 14.85 7.92
C SER A 38 -2.21 16.06 8.64
N ARG A 39 -2.27 16.09 9.98
CA ARG A 39 -1.62 17.12 10.81
C ARG A 39 -0.44 16.58 11.61
N SER A 40 -0.56 15.38 12.19
CA SER A 40 0.45 14.83 13.10
C SER A 40 1.61 14.13 12.39
N ALA A 41 1.42 13.65 11.16
CA ALA A 41 2.40 12.83 10.43
C ALA A 41 2.33 13.07 8.90
N PRO A 42 2.57 14.30 8.42
CA PRO A 42 2.46 14.64 6.99
C PRO A 42 3.43 13.83 6.11
N ASP A 43 4.64 13.55 6.59
CA ASP A 43 5.62 12.74 5.85
C ASP A 43 5.13 11.29 5.67
N THR A 44 4.44 10.72 6.67
CA THR A 44 3.80 9.41 6.57
C THR A 44 2.67 9.42 5.54
N VAL A 45 1.88 10.50 5.48
CA VAL A 45 0.84 10.66 4.45
C VAL A 45 1.46 10.64 3.05
N ASP A 46 2.54 11.40 2.83
CA ASP A 46 3.21 11.41 1.53
C ASP A 46 3.85 10.06 1.19
N ALA A 47 4.43 9.36 2.18
CA ALA A 47 4.95 8.00 2.04
C ALA A 47 3.86 6.98 1.63
N VAL A 48 2.68 7.06 2.26
CA VAL A 48 1.51 6.23 1.89
C VAL A 48 1.07 6.51 0.46
N LEU A 49 0.95 7.79 0.08
CA LEU A 49 0.48 8.17 -1.26
C LEU A 49 1.47 7.79 -2.36
N LEU A 50 2.77 7.86 -2.09
CA LEU A 50 3.81 7.38 -3.00
C LEU A 50 3.73 5.85 -3.13
N THR A 51 3.58 5.13 -2.01
CA THR A 51 3.41 3.67 -2.01
C THR A 51 2.18 3.23 -2.80
N VAL A 52 1.04 3.91 -2.65
CA VAL A 52 -0.16 3.66 -3.47
C VAL A 52 0.14 3.86 -4.95
N SER A 53 0.88 4.92 -5.30
CA SER A 53 1.24 5.20 -6.69
C SER A 53 2.08 4.07 -7.30
N GLU A 54 3.08 3.59 -6.57
CA GLU A 54 3.95 2.51 -7.00
C GLU A 54 3.20 1.17 -7.10
N LEU A 55 2.38 0.82 -6.10
CA LEU A 55 1.58 -0.41 -6.12
C LEU A 55 0.58 -0.43 -7.28
N VAL A 56 -0.15 0.66 -7.49
CA VAL A 56 -1.12 0.78 -8.59
C VAL A 56 -0.42 0.74 -9.94
N THR A 57 0.72 1.42 -10.09
CA THR A 57 1.52 1.41 -11.32
C THR A 57 2.05 0.02 -11.63
N ASN A 58 2.66 -0.65 -10.65
CA ASN A 58 3.14 -2.03 -10.78
C ASN A 58 2.02 -2.98 -11.20
N THR A 59 0.84 -2.80 -10.62
CA THR A 59 -0.32 -3.65 -10.93
C THR A 59 -0.81 -3.40 -12.35
N HIS A 60 -0.90 -2.16 -12.81
CA HIS A 60 -1.25 -1.87 -14.20
C HIS A 60 -0.25 -2.48 -15.20
N ILE A 61 1.05 -2.43 -14.90
CA ILE A 61 2.10 -2.96 -15.78
C ILE A 61 2.08 -4.50 -15.80
N HIS A 62 1.92 -5.14 -14.64
CA HIS A 62 2.21 -6.57 -14.48
C HIS A 62 0.98 -7.47 -14.32
N ALA A 63 -0.15 -6.96 -13.82
CA ALA A 63 -1.29 -7.82 -13.50
C ALA A 63 -2.15 -8.20 -14.71
N ARG A 64 -2.28 -7.29 -15.70
CA ARG A 64 -3.14 -7.43 -16.89
C ARG A 64 -4.54 -8.02 -16.60
N SER A 65 -5.07 -7.78 -15.40
CA SER A 65 -6.29 -8.40 -14.87
C SER A 65 -6.98 -7.46 -13.88
N THR A 66 -8.18 -7.84 -13.43
CA THR A 66 -8.89 -7.11 -12.38
C THR A 66 -8.10 -7.11 -11.09
N ALA A 67 -7.89 -5.93 -10.51
CA ALA A 67 -7.17 -5.77 -9.26
C ALA A 67 -7.88 -4.76 -8.34
N GLN A 68 -7.65 -4.89 -7.05
CA GLN A 68 -8.25 -4.07 -6.00
C GLN A 68 -7.16 -3.46 -5.13
N LEU A 69 -7.27 -2.17 -4.86
CA LEU A 69 -6.58 -1.50 -3.77
C LEU A 69 -7.47 -1.57 -2.52
N VAL A 70 -6.90 -1.94 -1.38
CA VAL A 70 -7.56 -2.02 -0.08
C VAL A 70 -6.76 -1.20 0.92
N LEU A 71 -7.44 -0.30 1.62
CA LEU A 71 -6.92 0.38 2.79
C LEU A 71 -7.63 -0.20 4.01
N ALA A 72 -6.85 -0.67 4.98
CA ALA A 72 -7.37 -1.16 6.25
C ALA A 72 -6.63 -0.49 7.41
N TRP A 73 -7.36 0.24 8.24
CA TRP A 73 -6.88 0.78 9.50
C TRP A 73 -7.32 -0.14 10.62
N ASP A 74 -6.41 -0.62 11.46
CA ASP A 74 -6.73 -1.50 12.60
C ASP A 74 -6.73 -0.78 13.97
N GLY A 75 -6.42 0.52 13.99
CA GLY A 75 -6.26 1.32 15.20
C GLY A 75 -4.80 1.62 15.54
N GLU A 76 -3.86 0.88 14.97
CA GLU A 76 -2.41 1.06 15.19
C GLU A 76 -1.64 1.21 13.87
N CYS A 77 -2.06 0.49 12.84
CA CYS A 77 -1.40 0.39 11.55
C CYS A 77 -2.40 0.55 10.40
N LEU A 78 -1.99 1.32 9.39
CA LEU A 78 -2.65 1.40 8.11
C LEU A 78 -1.99 0.41 7.16
N HIS A 79 -2.78 -0.57 6.74
CA HIS A 79 -2.40 -1.56 5.74
C HIS A 79 -2.88 -1.09 4.37
N VAL A 80 -1.94 -0.85 3.47
CA VAL A 80 -2.17 -0.54 2.06
C VAL A 80 -1.92 -1.81 1.26
N THR A 81 -2.97 -2.37 0.69
CA THR A 81 -2.92 -3.69 0.06
C THR A 81 -3.39 -3.63 -1.37
N VAL A 82 -2.66 -4.29 -2.27
CA VAL A 82 -3.15 -4.56 -3.62
C VAL A 82 -3.27 -6.06 -3.84
N HIS A 83 -4.47 -6.48 -4.25
CA HIS A 83 -4.74 -7.84 -4.70
C HIS A 83 -4.98 -7.86 -6.21
N ASP A 84 -4.23 -8.70 -6.93
CA ASP A 84 -4.39 -8.92 -8.36
C ASP A 84 -4.38 -10.41 -8.72
N ASN A 85 -4.76 -10.76 -9.96
CA ASN A 85 -4.85 -12.16 -10.38
C ASN A 85 -3.56 -12.69 -11.03
N SER A 86 -2.45 -11.94 -10.96
CA SER A 86 -1.18 -12.37 -11.53
C SER A 86 -0.43 -13.26 -10.54
N PRO A 87 -0.01 -14.47 -10.95
CA PRO A 87 0.80 -15.35 -10.11
C PRO A 87 2.26 -14.88 -10.01
N GLN A 88 2.64 -13.82 -10.72
CA GLN A 88 4.02 -13.34 -10.74
C GLN A 88 4.30 -12.50 -9.50
N MET A 89 5.08 -13.07 -8.58
CA MET A 89 5.54 -12.35 -7.40
C MET A 89 6.42 -11.15 -7.75
N PRO A 90 6.25 -10.02 -7.04
CA PRO A 90 7.14 -8.87 -7.18
C PRO A 90 8.56 -9.28 -6.81
N LYS A 91 9.53 -8.96 -7.67
CA LYS A 91 10.95 -9.17 -7.40
C LYS A 91 11.65 -7.82 -7.35
N PRO A 92 12.38 -7.49 -6.28
CA PRO A 92 13.30 -6.36 -6.30
C PRO A 92 14.22 -6.51 -7.52
N ARG A 93 14.31 -5.46 -8.34
CA ARG A 93 15.31 -5.38 -9.40
C ARG A 93 16.32 -4.35 -8.97
N GLU A 94 17.60 -4.69 -9.06
CA GLU A 94 18.65 -3.67 -9.06
C GLU A 94 18.37 -2.77 -10.27
N SER A 95 18.02 -1.51 -10.01
CA SER A 95 17.84 -0.54 -11.07
C SER A 95 19.21 -0.15 -11.57
N ASP A 96 19.52 -0.44 -12.83
CA ASP A 96 20.57 0.31 -13.55
C ASP A 96 20.19 1.79 -13.50
N GLU A 97 21.16 2.67 -13.28
CA GLU A 97 20.92 4.11 -13.11
C GLU A 97 20.19 4.73 -14.32
N GLU A 98 20.32 4.11 -15.50
CA GLU A 98 19.67 4.48 -16.76
C GLU A 98 18.27 3.85 -16.98
N ALA A 99 17.86 2.88 -16.14
CA ALA A 99 16.56 2.24 -16.25
C ALA A 99 15.46 3.14 -15.65
N THR A 100 14.46 3.49 -16.46
CA THR A 100 13.32 4.35 -16.08
C THR A 100 12.27 3.61 -15.23
N GLY A 101 12.55 2.41 -14.73
CA GLY A 101 11.59 1.56 -14.00
C GLY A 101 12.27 0.58 -13.04
N GLY A 102 11.48 -0.11 -12.22
CA GLY A 102 11.98 -1.12 -11.26
C GLY A 102 12.29 -0.60 -9.86
N ARG A 103 12.13 0.70 -9.60
CA ARG A 103 12.33 1.32 -8.28
C ARG A 103 11.13 1.17 -7.35
N GLY A 104 9.97 0.77 -7.84
CA GLY A 104 8.74 0.76 -7.05
C GLY A 104 8.82 -0.08 -5.78
N LEU A 105 9.42 -1.27 -5.83
CA LEU A 105 9.61 -2.09 -4.63
C LEU A 105 10.67 -1.52 -3.68
N LEU A 106 11.74 -0.92 -4.21
CA LEU A 106 12.75 -0.24 -3.40
C LEU A 106 12.16 0.97 -2.67
N LEU A 107 11.26 1.71 -3.32
CA LEU A 107 10.54 2.82 -2.70
C LEU A 107 9.61 2.32 -1.60
N ILE A 108 8.83 1.26 -1.85
CA ILE A 108 7.95 0.68 -0.84
C ILE A 108 8.77 0.18 0.36
N ASP A 109 9.89 -0.49 0.11
CA ASP A 109 10.81 -0.99 1.14
C ASP A 109 11.41 0.13 1.99
N ALA A 110 11.71 1.28 1.39
CA ALA A 110 12.29 2.43 2.09
C ALA A 110 11.24 3.27 2.86
N LEU A 111 9.97 3.21 2.46
CA LEU A 111 8.91 4.10 2.97
C LEU A 111 7.97 3.42 3.97
N ALA A 112 7.69 2.13 3.78
CA ALA A 112 6.79 1.39 4.66
C ALA A 112 7.53 0.90 5.91
N ASP A 113 6.84 0.81 7.04
CA ASP A 113 7.44 0.22 8.25
C ASP A 113 7.72 -1.27 8.05
N THR A 114 6.80 -1.94 7.36
CA THR A 114 6.92 -3.33 6.92
C THR A 114 6.13 -3.50 5.63
N TRP A 115 6.55 -4.42 4.78
CA TRP A 115 5.73 -4.85 3.66
C TRP A 115 5.95 -6.34 3.39
N GLN A 116 4.96 -6.95 2.76
CA GLN A 116 4.99 -8.36 2.39
C GLN A 116 4.24 -8.57 1.09
N ALA A 117 4.63 -9.62 0.37
CA ALA A 117 3.89 -10.12 -0.77
C ALA A 117 3.57 -11.59 -0.54
N HIS A 118 2.32 -11.96 -0.74
CA HIS A 118 1.83 -13.33 -0.56
C HIS A 118 1.16 -13.85 -1.82
N GLU A 119 1.43 -15.10 -2.17
CA GLU A 119 0.68 -15.81 -3.19
C GLU A 119 -0.71 -16.17 -2.64
N CYS A 120 -1.74 -15.92 -3.43
CA CYS A 120 -3.11 -16.33 -3.14
C CYS A 120 -3.54 -17.39 -4.17
N PRO A 121 -4.53 -18.25 -3.87
CA PRO A 121 -4.99 -19.28 -4.82
C PRO A 121 -5.37 -18.78 -6.21
N ARG A 122 -5.66 -17.47 -6.36
CA ARG A 122 -6.06 -16.84 -7.63
C ARG A 122 -5.17 -15.67 -8.05
N GLY A 123 -3.98 -15.52 -7.48
CA GLY A 123 -3.07 -14.42 -7.83
C GLY A 123 -2.13 -14.10 -6.69
N LYS A 124 -2.06 -12.83 -6.31
CA LYS A 124 -1.21 -12.38 -5.21
C LYS A 124 -1.77 -11.16 -4.51
N GLU A 125 -1.26 -10.95 -3.32
CA GLU A 125 -1.51 -9.79 -2.49
C GLU A 125 -0.18 -9.15 -2.10
N VAL A 126 -0.08 -7.82 -2.21
CA VAL A 126 1.07 -7.05 -1.73
C VAL A 126 0.55 -6.04 -0.72
N THR A 127 1.02 -6.14 0.52
CA THR A 127 0.59 -5.30 1.65
C THR A 127 1.77 -4.52 2.21
N ALA A 128 1.61 -3.21 2.34
CA ALA A 128 2.53 -2.31 3.01
C ALA A 128 1.86 -1.70 4.24
N CYS A 129 2.59 -1.60 5.34
CA CYS A 129 2.12 -1.17 6.64
C CYS A 129 2.74 0.17 7.01
N PHE A 130 1.92 1.08 7.51
CA PHE A 130 2.35 2.40 8.00
C PHE A 130 1.76 2.65 9.38
N ARG A 131 2.58 3.13 10.30
CA ARG A 131 2.17 3.61 11.61
C ARG A 131 2.30 5.12 11.65
N PRO A 132 1.43 5.80 12.40
CA PRO A 132 1.67 7.20 12.69
C PRO A 132 2.97 7.27 13.50
N VAL A 133 3.88 8.15 13.10
CA VAL A 133 5.03 8.47 13.96
C VAL A 133 4.48 9.01 15.28
N ASN A 134 4.73 8.30 16.38
CA ASN A 134 4.34 8.77 17.69
C ASN A 134 5.19 10.02 17.98
N THR A 135 4.60 11.21 17.89
CA THR A 135 5.25 12.47 18.29
C THR A 135 5.27 12.56 19.81
N ASP A 136 5.87 11.57 20.48
CA ASP A 136 6.36 11.70 21.84
C ASP A 136 7.87 11.87 21.77
N LYS A 137 8.30 13.11 21.52
CA LYS A 137 9.63 13.57 21.91
C LYS A 137 9.60 15.04 22.29
#